data_AF-A0A1I2N5H9-F1
#
_entry.id   AF-A0A1I2N5H9-F1
#
_cell.length_a   1.000
_cell.length_b   1.000
_cell.length_c   1.000
_cell.angle_alpha   90.00
_cell.angle_beta   90.00
_cell.angle_gamma   90.00
#
_symmetry.space_group_name_H-M   'P 1'
#
loop_
_entity.id
_entity.type
_entity.pdbx_description
1 polymer ?
#
loop_
_entity_poly.entity_id
_entity_poly.type
_entity_poly.pdbx_seq_one_letter_code
_entity_poly.pdbx_strand_id
1 'polypeptide(L)' 'MDYSEKYVGSKAEFMKFMQEVMMRMASRSLTVEDGVIEFPEDVELEYKIKYDEDEEERKLSIKVCWPNPDAPVTEEDAEE' A
#
# COMPACT_ATOMS: atom_id res chain seq x y z
N MET A 1 1.11 -12.02 -7.79
CA MET A 1 0.76 -11.05 -8.84
C MET A 1 1.18 -9.69 -8.32
N ASP A 2 1.89 -8.89 -9.10
CA ASP A 2 2.36 -7.55 -8.71
C ASP A 2 1.56 -6.53 -9.53
N TYR A 3 0.90 -5.59 -8.86
CA TYR A 3 0.09 -4.54 -9.48
C TYR A 3 0.82 -3.20 -9.29
N SER A 4 1.07 -2.45 -10.36
CA SER A 4 1.88 -1.22 -10.29
C SER A 4 1.44 -0.17 -11.33
N GLU A 5 0.92 0.96 -10.85
CA GLU A 5 0.59 2.11 -11.70
C GLU A 5 1.63 3.22 -11.58
N LYS A 6 1.95 3.86 -12.71
CA LYS A 6 2.89 4.99 -12.78
C LYS A 6 2.15 6.27 -13.15
N TYR A 7 2.33 7.30 -12.35
CA TYR A 7 1.74 8.62 -12.54
C TYR A 7 2.84 9.69 -12.55
N VAL A 8 2.67 10.70 -13.40
CA VAL A 8 3.56 11.88 -13.46
C VAL A 8 2.68 13.12 -13.50
N GLY A 9 2.94 14.08 -12.61
CA GLY A 9 2.14 15.30 -12.50
C GLY A 9 2.75 16.34 -11.57
N SER A 10 2.07 17.46 -11.41
CA SER A 10 2.46 18.52 -10.48
C SER A 10 2.29 18.10 -9.01
N LYS A 11 2.93 18.84 -8.09
CA LYS A 11 2.75 18.63 -6.64
C LYS A 11 1.28 18.68 -6.22
N ALA A 12 0.49 19.57 -6.82
CA ALA A 12 -0.94 19.71 -6.52
C ALA A 12 -1.72 18.45 -6.94
N GLU A 13 -1.43 17.92 -8.12
CA GLU A 13 -2.05 16.68 -8.62
C GLU A 13 -1.65 15.47 -7.76
N PHE A 14 -0.37 15.38 -7.37
CA PHE A 14 0.09 14.34 -6.45
C PHE A 14 -0.64 14.39 -5.10
N MET A 15 -0.76 15.57 -4.49
CA MET A 15 -1.45 15.72 -3.21
C MET A 15 -2.94 15.36 -3.30
N LYS A 16 -3.60 15.76 -4.39
CA LYS A 16 -4.99 15.40 -4.65
C LYS A 16 -5.15 13.88 -4.83
N PHE A 17 -4.25 13.26 -5.60
CA PHE A 17 -4.23 11.82 -5.81
C PHE A 17 -4.06 11.07 -4.48
N MET A 18 -3.11 11.49 -3.64
CA MET A 18 -2.90 10.87 -2.32
C MET A 18 -4.14 10.98 -1.42
N GLN A 19 -4.87 12.09 -1.45
CA GLN A 19 -6.13 12.23 -0.71
C GLN A 19 -7.20 11.26 -1.22
N GLU A 20 -7.35 11.12 -2.53
CA GLU A 20 -8.30 10.17 -3.11
C GLU A 20 -7.93 8.72 -2.76
N VAL A 21 -6.65 8.36 -2.82
CA VAL A 21 -6.17 7.04 -2.40
C VAL A 21 -6.50 6.77 -0.93
N MET A 22 -6.22 7.73 -0.03
CA MET A 22 -6.55 7.61 1.39
C MET A 22 -8.06 7.43 1.63
N MET A 23 -8.92 8.17 0.92
CA MET A 23 -10.36 8.01 1.01
C MET A 23 -10.82 6.63 0.53
N ARG A 24 -10.25 6.13 -0.58
CA ARG A 24 -10.56 4.80 -1.13
C ARG A 24 -10.08 3.64 -0.26
N MET A 25 -8.93 3.81 0.39
CA MET A 25 -8.46 2.85 1.40
C MET A 25 -9.44 2.77 2.58
N ALA A 26 -9.91 3.91 3.07
CA ALA A 26 -10.90 3.96 4.16
C ALA A 26 -12.24 3.32 3.76
N SER A 27 -12.61 3.32 2.47
CA SER A 27 -13.84 2.69 1.97
C SER A 27 -13.68 1.25 1.48
N ARG A 28 -12.53 0.59 1.73
CA ARG A 28 -12.21 -0.79 1.26
C ARG A 28 -12.34 -0.99 -0.26
N SER A 29 -12.16 0.07 -1.04
CA SER A 29 -12.42 0.06 -2.48
C SER A 29 -11.24 0.58 -3.28
N LEU A 30 -10.02 0.43 -2.76
CA LEU A 30 -8.84 0.79 -3.51
C LEU A 30 -8.62 -0.28 -4.59
N THR A 31 -8.76 0.11 -5.85
CA THR A 31 -8.50 -0.74 -7.01
C THR A 31 -7.24 -0.26 -7.71
N VAL A 32 -6.32 -1.17 -8.01
CA VAL A 32 -5.08 -0.93 -8.78
C VAL A 32 -5.03 -1.92 -9.94
N GLU A 33 -5.00 -1.43 -11.18
CA GLU A 33 -4.97 -2.28 -12.41
C GLU A 33 -5.90 -3.51 -12.32
N ASP A 34 -7.16 -3.28 -11.95
CA ASP A 34 -8.22 -4.28 -11.75
C ASP A 34 -8.10 -5.23 -10.53
N GLY A 35 -7.04 -5.10 -9.72
CA GLY A 35 -6.93 -5.75 -8.41
C GLY A 35 -7.58 -4.92 -7.30
N VAL A 36 -8.57 -5.47 -6.60
CA VAL A 36 -9.15 -4.85 -5.40
C VAL A 36 -8.25 -5.14 -4.20
N ILE A 37 -7.84 -4.09 -3.49
CA ILE A 37 -7.03 -4.18 -2.27
C ILE A 37 -7.99 -4.09 -1.07
N GLU A 38 -8.11 -5.19 -0.34
CA GLU A 38 -8.93 -5.27 0.87
C GLU A 38 -8.06 -5.07 2.11
N PHE A 39 -8.36 -4.01 2.87
CA PHE A 39 -7.72 -3.74 4.14
C PHE A 39 -8.51 -4.43 5.27
N PRO A 40 -7.87 -5.32 6.05
CA PRO A 40 -8.47 -5.92 7.24
C PRO A 40 -8.71 -4.88 8.34
N GLU A 41 -9.81 -5.01 9.09
CA GLU A 41 -10.17 -4.11 10.19
C GLU A 41 -9.60 -4.56 11.56
N ASP A 42 -9.36 -5.86 11.71
CA ASP A 42 -9.01 -6.50 12.99
C ASP A 42 -7.59 -7.07 13.01
N VAL A 43 -6.68 -6.52 12.21
CA VAL A 43 -5.26 -6.94 12.23
C VAL A 43 -4.33 -5.75 12.36
N GLU A 44 -3.13 -6.02 12.85
CA GLU A 44 -2.07 -5.04 12.90
C GLU A 44 -1.51 -4.78 11.49
N LEU A 45 -1.36 -3.49 11.15
CA LEU A 45 -0.72 -3.05 9.92
C LEU A 45 0.74 -2.72 10.21
N GLU A 46 1.67 -3.34 9.48
CA GLU A 46 3.07 -2.93 9.48
C GLU A 46 3.27 -1.83 8.43
N TYR A 47 3.82 -0.68 8.83
CA TYR A 47 4.09 0.43 7.91
C TYR A 47 5.53 0.91 8.00
N LYS A 48 6.11 1.26 6.85
CA LYS A 48 7.47 1.74 6.72
C LYS A 48 7.56 2.90 5.75
N ILE A 49 8.17 4.01 6.20
CA ILE A 49 8.49 5.16 5.36
C ILE A 49 10.00 5.19 5.16
N LYS A 50 10.44 5.25 3.90
CA LYS A 50 11.85 5.45 3.53
C LYS A 50 11.97 6.73 2.71
N TYR A 51 12.97 7.54 3.06
CA TYR A 51 13.38 8.70 2.27
C TYR A 51 14.80 8.47 1.80
N ASP A 52 15.03 8.70 0.51
CA ASP A 52 16.30 8.51 -0.17
C ASP A 52 16.54 9.74 -1.06
N GLU A 53 17.71 10.34 -0.97
CA GLU A 53 18.08 11.56 -1.70
C GLU A 53 19.48 11.40 -2.24
N ASP A 54 19.61 11.59 -3.55
CA ASP A 54 20.88 11.59 -4.27
C ASP A 54 21.04 12.91 -5.04
N GLU A 55 22.16 13.07 -5.76
CA GLU A 55 22.45 14.27 -6.56
C GLU A 55 21.43 14.52 -7.68
N GLU A 56 20.71 13.48 -8.14
CA GLU A 56 19.81 13.55 -9.28
C GLU A 56 18.32 13.59 -8.89
N GLU A 57 17.94 13.00 -7.76
CA GLU A 57 16.52 12.82 -7.41
C GLU A 57 16.26 12.61 -5.91
N ARG A 58 15.01 12.85 -5.52
CA ARG A 58 14.48 12.62 -4.17
C ARG A 58 13.36 11.59 -4.24
N LYS A 59 13.49 10.51 -3.48
CA LYS A 59 12.54 9.39 -3.45
C LYS A 59 11.91 9.26 -2.07
N LEU A 60 10.59 9.23 -2.03
CA LEU A 60 9.81 8.86 -0.85
C LEU A 60 9.09 7.55 -1.14
N SER A 61 9.35 6.53 -0.34
CA SER A 61 8.64 5.24 -0.41
C SER A 61 7.82 5.04 0.85
N ILE A 62 6.54 4.74 0.69
CA ILE A 62 5.62 4.38 1.76
C ILE A 62 5.16 2.95 1.49
N LYS A 63 5.50 2.03 2.40
CA LYS A 63 5.08 0.63 2.32
C LYS A 63 4.14 0.33 3.49
N VAL A 64 3.04 -0.35 3.20
CA VAL A 64 2.11 -0.89 4.20
C VAL A 64 1.94 -2.37 3.89
N CYS A 65 2.05 -3.22 4.92
CA CYS A 65 1.96 -4.67 4.86
C CYS A 65 0.93 -5.14 5.90
N TRP A 66 0.16 -6.17 5.57
CA TRP A 66 -0.77 -6.82 6.48
C TRP A 66 -0.88 -8.30 6.14
N PRO A 67 -1.28 -9.15 7.10
CA PRO A 67 -1.52 -10.57 6.84
C PRO A 67 -2.65 -10.73 5.83
N ASN A 68 -2.46 -11.67 4.89
CA ASN A 68 -3.49 -12.04 3.95
C ASN A 68 -4.50 -12.98 4.66
N PRO A 69 -5.78 -12.59 4.85
CA PRO A 69 -6.76 -13.40 5.55
C PRO A 69 -7.08 -14.73 4.85
N ASP A 70 -6.86 -14.80 3.53
CA ASP A 70 -7.06 -16.00 2.71
C ASP A 70 -5.77 -16.79 2.48
N ALA A 71 -4.64 -16.39 3.09
CA ALA A 71 -3.44 -17.21 3.04
C ALA A 71 -3.73 -18.56 3.73
N PRO A 72 -3.40 -19.70 3.10
CA PRO A 72 -3.53 -20.99 3.76
C PRO A 72 -2.69 -20.95 5.04
N VAL A 73 -3.32 -21.26 6.18
CA VAL A 73 -2.60 -21.52 7.42
C VAL A 73 -1.75 -22.76 7.17
N THR A 74 -0.50 -22.56 6.76
CA THR A 74 0.47 -23.64 6.69
C THR A 74 0.83 -24.03 8.12
N GLU A 75 0.90 -25.34 8.39
CA GLU A 75 1.13 -25.98 9.71
C GLU A 75 2.43 -25.55 10.45
N GLU A 76 3.16 -24.54 9.98
CA GLU A 76 4.37 -23.98 10.61
C GLU A 76 4.08 -22.91 11.68
N ASP A 77 2.84 -22.41 11.80
CA ASP A 77 2.46 -21.37 12.81
C ASP A 77 1.79 -21.97 14.07
N ALA A 78 1.90 -23.30 14.28
CA ALA A 78 1.26 -24.02 15.40
C ALA A 78 2.18 -24.32 16.59
N GLU A 79 3.43 -23.82 16.59
CA GLU A 79 4.39 -23.99 17.69
C GLU A 79 5.02 -22.66 18.13
N GLU A 80 4.23 -21.77 18.76
CA GLU A 80 4.69 -20.94 19.89
C GLU A 80 3.65 -20.89 21.02
#